data_AF-A0A7Y4KST6-F1
#
_entry.id   AF-A0A7Y4KST6-F1
#
_cell.length_a   1.000
_cell.length_b   1.000
_cell.length_c   1.000
_cell.angle_alpha   90.00
_cell.angle_beta   90.00
_cell.angle_gamma   90.00
#
_symmetry.space_group_name_H-M   'P 1'
#
loop_
_entity.id
_entity.type
_entity.pdbx_description
1 polymer ?
#
loop_
_entity_poly.entity_id
_entity_poly.type
_entity_poly.pdbx_seq_one_letter_code
_entity_poly.pdbx_strand_id
1 'polypeptide(L)'
;MLLFLIPFLAAADGGVPDDAATPLPAQVCPDVGLAAMLSAEILGQGGVQTLELKGPDPGPSGPEFQFRSFRSARRVAVQLEFPGRLPLSGRVARASLSGPNHQTLSVVEVIEVAPDPEDGIARIIVEAEAQPREARGVYTLELQDAEGTRLLVLPGVRFPSV
;
A
#
# COMPACT_ATOMS: atom_id res chain seq x y z
N MET A 1 -60.22 10.15 51.07
CA MET A 1 -58.91 10.83 50.91
C MET A 1 -59.18 12.32 50.74
N LEU A 2 -58.38 13.16 51.42
CA LEU A 2 -58.57 14.60 51.61
C LEU A 2 -58.37 15.46 50.34
N LEU A 3 -58.93 16.68 50.46
CA LEU A 3 -59.01 17.85 49.58
C LEU A 3 -57.70 18.57 49.17
N PHE A 4 -57.91 19.52 48.20
CA PHE A 4 -57.25 20.84 48.01
C PHE A 4 -55.85 20.84 47.35
N LEU A 5 -55.38 21.84 46.59
CA LEU A 5 -55.76 23.21 46.21
C LEU A 5 -54.90 23.58 44.97
N ILE A 6 -55.39 24.42 44.05
CA ILE A 6 -54.57 25.06 43.00
C ILE A 6 -53.86 26.27 43.61
N PRO A 7 -52.61 26.58 43.20
CA PRO A 7 -52.26 27.98 43.05
C PRO A 7 -51.68 28.36 41.67
N PHE A 8 -51.82 29.66 41.44
CA PHE A 8 -51.48 30.53 40.33
C PHE A 8 -49.99 30.59 39.94
N LEU A 9 -49.77 30.95 38.66
CA LEU A 9 -48.70 31.76 38.03
C LEU A 9 -47.32 31.90 38.71
N ALA A 10 -46.25 31.64 37.94
CA ALA A 10 -45.11 32.55 37.81
C ALA A 10 -44.36 32.30 36.49
N ALA A 11 -44.18 33.37 35.70
CA ALA A 11 -43.32 33.44 34.54
C ALA A 11 -41.88 33.82 34.94
N ALA A 12 -40.88 33.25 34.27
CA ALA A 12 -39.53 33.76 34.01
C ALA A 12 -38.76 32.59 33.36
N ASP A 13 -38.64 32.53 32.03
CA ASP A 13 -37.63 33.23 31.23
C ASP A 13 -36.20 32.74 31.50
N GLY A 14 -35.47 32.46 30.43
CA GLY A 14 -34.07 32.00 30.48
C GLY A 14 -33.82 30.75 29.63
N GLY A 15 -33.87 30.92 28.31
CA GLY A 15 -33.43 29.90 27.38
C GLY A 15 -31.92 29.65 27.43
N VAL A 16 -31.55 28.39 27.24
CA VAL A 16 -30.35 27.97 26.52
C VAL A 16 -30.75 26.68 25.78
N PRO A 17 -30.88 26.66 24.45
CA PRO A 17 -30.78 25.39 23.74
C PRO A 17 -29.31 24.98 23.88
N ASP A 18 -29.07 23.93 24.65
CA ASP A 18 -27.79 23.23 24.65
C ASP A 18 -27.67 22.63 23.24
N ASP A 19 -27.01 23.39 22.37
CA ASP A 19 -26.73 23.05 20.99
C ASP A 19 -25.82 21.83 21.03
N ALA A 20 -26.44 20.65 20.97
CA ALA A 20 -25.78 19.36 20.90
C ALA A 20 -24.94 19.36 19.62
N ALA A 21 -23.72 19.86 19.73
CA ALA A 21 -22.72 19.83 18.69
C ALA A 21 -22.54 18.39 18.26
N THR A 22 -23.14 18.07 17.12
CA THR A 22 -22.99 16.77 16.46
C THR A 22 -21.49 16.60 16.22
N PRO A 23 -20.85 15.52 16.69
CA PRO A 23 -19.44 15.30 16.41
C PRO A 23 -19.25 15.31 14.90
N LEU A 24 -18.46 16.25 14.38
CA LEU A 24 -18.06 16.25 12.99
C LEU A 24 -17.49 14.86 12.69
N PRO A 25 -17.92 14.19 11.60
CA PRO A 25 -17.39 12.89 11.24
C PRO A 25 -15.87 13.00 11.21
N ALA A 26 -15.18 12.16 11.98
CA ALA A 26 -13.74 12.11 11.99
C ALA A 26 -13.30 12.03 10.52
N GLN A 27 -12.55 13.03 10.05
CA GLN A 27 -11.97 12.99 8.72
C GLN A 27 -10.99 11.82 8.73
N VAL A 28 -11.46 10.66 8.26
CA VAL A 28 -10.60 9.53 7.97
C VAL A 28 -9.85 9.96 6.73
N CYS A 29 -8.65 10.50 6.90
CA CYS A 29 -7.71 10.61 5.78
C CYS A 29 -7.57 9.19 5.22
N PRO A 30 -7.96 8.94 3.96
CA PRO A 30 -7.72 7.64 3.38
C PRO A 30 -6.21 7.37 3.44
N ASP A 31 -5.84 6.20 3.97
CA ASP A 31 -4.47 5.71 3.92
C ASP A 31 -4.13 5.49 2.44
N VAL A 32 -3.46 6.46 1.82
CA VAL A 32 -3.03 6.34 0.42
C VAL A 32 -1.89 5.32 0.39
N GLY A 33 -2.16 4.15 -0.22
CA GLY A 33 -1.21 3.04 -0.30
C GLY A 33 0.08 3.39 -1.04
N LEU A 34 1.17 2.67 -0.74
CA LEU A 34 2.45 2.86 -1.42
C LEU A 34 2.34 2.64 -2.93
N ALA A 35 1.55 1.67 -3.39
CA ALA A 35 1.39 1.39 -4.81
C ALA A 35 0.69 2.53 -5.55
N ALA A 36 -0.31 3.17 -4.94
CA ALA A 36 -0.95 4.37 -5.48
C ALA A 36 0.05 5.55 -5.56
N MET A 37 0.87 5.77 -4.54
CA MET A 37 1.87 6.84 -4.55
C MET A 37 2.99 6.59 -5.56
N LEU A 38 3.43 5.34 -5.70
CA LEU A 38 4.46 4.92 -6.64
C LEU A 38 3.97 5.05 -8.09
N SER A 39 2.74 4.60 -8.38
CA SER A 39 2.17 4.67 -9.73
C SER A 39 1.89 6.11 -10.19
N ALA A 40 1.62 7.02 -9.26
CA ALA A 40 1.48 8.45 -9.53
C ALA A 40 2.82 9.22 -9.47
N GLU A 41 3.93 8.55 -9.14
CA GLU A 41 5.27 9.15 -9.05
C GLU A 41 5.36 10.33 -8.04
N ILE A 42 4.55 10.29 -6.98
CA ILE A 42 4.42 11.39 -5.99
C ILE A 42 5.14 11.13 -4.65
N LEU A 43 6.07 10.17 -4.59
CA LEU A 43 6.81 9.91 -3.35
C LEU A 43 7.70 11.11 -2.97
N GLY A 44 7.30 11.84 -1.92
CA GLY A 44 8.10 12.88 -1.28
C GLY A 44 9.09 12.32 -0.24
N GLN A 45 10.05 13.14 0.21
CA GLN A 45 11.15 12.71 1.11
C GLN A 45 10.75 12.37 2.56
N GLY A 46 9.47 12.43 2.92
CA GLY A 46 8.99 12.15 4.28
C GLY A 46 8.16 10.87 4.36
N GLY A 47 8.57 9.93 5.21
CA GLY A 47 7.72 8.80 5.64
C GLY A 47 7.83 7.50 4.85
N VAL A 48 8.54 7.49 3.71
CA VAL A 48 8.84 6.27 2.95
C VAL A 48 10.34 6.15 2.76
N GLN A 49 10.89 5.01 3.14
CA GLN A 49 12.28 4.68 2.87
C GLN A 49 12.38 3.88 1.57
N THR A 50 13.47 4.07 0.83
CA THR A 50 13.72 3.41 -0.46
C THR A 50 15.06 2.68 -0.42
N LEU A 51 15.09 1.47 -0.96
CA LEU A 51 16.30 0.68 -1.16
C LEU A 51 16.34 0.21 -2.61
N GLU A 52 17.35 0.63 -3.34
CA GLU A 52 17.57 0.20 -4.72
C GLU A 52 18.37 -1.10 -4.74
N LEU A 53 17.92 -2.06 -5.54
CA LEU A 53 18.52 -3.38 -5.65
C LEU A 53 18.63 -3.75 -7.14
N LYS A 54 19.78 -4.29 -7.51
CA LYS A 54 19.95 -4.80 -8.86
C LYS A 54 19.26 -6.16 -8.98
N GLY A 55 18.46 -6.35 -10.03
CA GLY A 55 17.89 -7.64 -10.37
C GLY A 55 18.96 -8.73 -10.50
N PRO A 56 18.60 -10.02 -10.36
CA PRO A 56 19.49 -11.13 -10.68
C PRO A 56 20.03 -10.95 -12.10
N ASP A 57 21.28 -11.35 -12.34
CA ASP A 57 21.80 -11.42 -13.71
C ASP A 57 20.87 -12.34 -14.52
N PRO A 58 20.14 -11.82 -15.53
CA PRO A 58 19.17 -12.60 -16.27
C PRO A 58 19.79 -13.75 -17.08
N GLY A 59 21.13 -13.82 -17.16
CA GLY A 59 21.81 -14.63 -18.15
C GLY A 59 21.47 -14.12 -19.57
N PRO A 60 21.84 -14.88 -20.62
CA PRO A 60 21.69 -14.41 -22.00
C PRO A 60 20.24 -14.29 -22.49
N SER A 61 19.24 -14.71 -21.71
CA SER A 61 17.85 -14.85 -22.16
C SER A 61 16.79 -14.36 -21.17
N GLY A 62 17.17 -13.90 -19.98
CA GLY A 62 16.22 -13.28 -19.05
C GLY A 62 16.02 -11.79 -19.34
N PRO A 63 14.92 -11.18 -18.86
CA PRO A 63 14.70 -9.76 -19.03
C PRO A 63 15.71 -8.94 -18.21
N GLU A 64 16.31 -7.91 -18.82
CA GLU A 64 17.06 -6.90 -18.07
C GLU A 64 16.07 -5.97 -17.38
N PHE A 65 16.10 -5.92 -16.04
CA PHE A 65 15.26 -5.03 -15.25
C PHE A 65 15.96 -4.60 -13.97
N GLN A 66 15.55 -3.44 -13.44
CA GLN A 66 15.96 -2.95 -12.13
C GLN A 66 14.80 -3.10 -11.16
N PHE A 67 15.10 -3.12 -9.86
CA PHE A 67 14.02 -3.04 -8.88
C PHE A 67 14.37 -2.19 -7.67
N ARG A 68 13.33 -1.61 -7.07
CA ARG A 68 13.42 -0.84 -5.84
C ARG A 68 12.43 -1.41 -4.85
N SER A 69 12.80 -1.37 -3.58
CA SER A 69 11.90 -1.73 -2.50
C SER A 69 11.68 -0.55 -1.58
N PHE A 70 10.47 -0.47 -1.06
CA PHE A 70 9.99 0.65 -0.28
C PHE A 70 9.44 0.13 1.04
N ARG A 71 9.55 0.96 2.07
CA ARG A 71 8.96 0.66 3.36
C ARG A 71 8.36 1.90 3.99
N SER A 72 7.13 1.75 4.47
CA SER A 72 6.45 2.70 5.35
C SER A 72 6.24 2.06 6.73
N ALA A 73 5.43 2.69 7.58
CA ALA A 73 5.17 2.20 8.94
C ALA A 73 4.52 0.80 8.98
N ARG A 74 3.64 0.49 8.01
CA ARG A 74 2.82 -0.73 7.99
C ARG A 74 2.75 -1.43 6.63
N ARG A 75 3.44 -0.89 5.63
CA ARG A 75 3.45 -1.41 4.26
C ARG A 75 4.87 -1.53 3.77
N VAL A 76 5.04 -2.44 2.83
CA VAL A 76 6.22 -2.53 1.99
C VAL A 76 5.78 -2.61 0.54
N ALA A 77 6.62 -2.13 -0.38
CA ALA A 77 6.36 -2.27 -1.80
C ALA A 77 7.63 -2.68 -2.56
N VAL A 78 7.44 -3.35 -3.69
CA VAL A 78 8.49 -3.66 -4.66
C VAL A 78 8.07 -3.07 -6.00
N GLN A 79 8.92 -2.23 -6.59
CA GLN A 79 8.77 -1.70 -7.94
C GLN A 79 9.79 -2.37 -8.85
N LEU A 80 9.33 -3.05 -9.89
CA LEU A 80 10.15 -3.56 -10.98
C LEU A 80 10.10 -2.54 -12.14
N GLU A 81 11.24 -2.22 -12.72
CA GLU A 81 11.38 -1.27 -13.82
C GLU A 81 11.95 -1.98 -15.05
N PHE A 82 11.21 -1.94 -16.16
CA PHE A 82 11.55 -2.59 -17.41
C PHE A 82 11.70 -1.55 -18.52
N PRO A 83 12.84 -1.51 -19.24
CA PRO A 83 12.96 -0.70 -20.44
C PRO A 83 11.96 -1.13 -21.52
N GLY A 84 11.20 -0.18 -22.05
CA GLY A 84 10.20 -0.42 -23.08
C GLY A 84 8.93 -1.07 -22.52
N ARG A 85 8.55 -2.23 -23.06
CA ARG A 85 7.34 -2.95 -22.63
C ARG A 85 7.69 -4.03 -21.61
N LEU A 86 6.70 -4.42 -20.81
CA LEU A 86 6.83 -5.57 -19.91
C LEU A 86 7.21 -6.83 -20.72
N PRO A 87 8.36 -7.46 -20.42
CA PRO A 87 8.85 -8.63 -21.15
C PRO A 87 8.24 -9.94 -20.61
N LEU A 88 7.01 -9.87 -20.07
CA LEU A 88 6.32 -11.01 -19.49
C LEU A 88 5.42 -11.69 -20.53
N SER A 89 5.29 -13.01 -20.45
CA SER A 89 4.46 -13.80 -21.36
C SER A 89 2.95 -13.61 -21.18
N GLY A 90 2.54 -12.87 -20.14
CA GLY A 90 1.15 -12.61 -19.80
C GLY A 90 1.01 -11.42 -18.84
N ARG A 91 -0.25 -11.06 -18.53
CA ARG A 91 -0.57 -10.01 -17.54
C ARG A 91 -0.41 -10.56 -16.13
N VAL A 92 0.23 -9.79 -15.26
CA VAL A 92 0.31 -10.09 -13.84
C VAL A 92 -1.04 -9.83 -13.19
N ALA A 93 -1.59 -10.87 -12.55
CA ALA A 93 -2.84 -10.78 -11.80
C ALA A 93 -2.64 -11.04 -10.31
N ARG A 94 -1.56 -11.75 -9.94
CA ARG A 94 -1.26 -12.13 -8.56
C ARG A 94 0.22 -11.97 -8.26
N ALA A 95 0.52 -11.73 -7.00
CA ALA A 95 1.88 -11.74 -6.49
C ALA A 95 1.93 -12.40 -5.10
N SER A 96 3.09 -12.96 -4.76
CA SER A 96 3.40 -13.40 -3.39
C SER A 96 4.79 -12.94 -2.97
N LEU A 97 4.94 -12.61 -1.69
CA LEU A 97 6.21 -12.24 -1.07
C LEU A 97 6.50 -13.24 0.05
N SER A 98 7.30 -14.25 -0.27
CA SER A 98 7.64 -15.34 0.65
C SER A 98 9.02 -15.10 1.25
N GLY A 99 9.10 -15.08 2.58
CA GLY A 99 10.31 -14.82 3.36
C GLY A 99 10.79 -16.02 4.17
N PRO A 100 11.72 -15.78 5.12
CA PRO A 100 12.24 -16.82 6.00
C PRO A 100 11.15 -17.45 6.87
N ASN A 101 11.40 -18.66 7.39
CA ASN A 101 10.50 -19.37 8.31
C ASN A 101 9.07 -19.57 7.77
N HIS A 102 8.92 -19.72 6.45
CA HIS A 102 7.62 -19.85 5.78
C HIS A 102 6.69 -18.65 5.99
N GLN A 103 7.24 -17.47 6.31
CA GLN A 103 6.46 -16.25 6.36
C GLN A 103 6.05 -15.83 4.95
N THR A 104 4.79 -15.45 4.77
CA THR A 104 4.30 -14.80 3.56
C THR A 104 3.68 -13.47 3.94
N LEU A 105 4.10 -12.39 3.28
CA LEU A 105 3.48 -11.08 3.48
C LEU A 105 2.15 -11.03 2.72
N SER A 106 1.15 -10.38 3.32
CA SER A 106 -0.17 -10.23 2.71
C SER A 106 -0.11 -9.17 1.62
N VAL A 107 -0.04 -9.60 0.36
CA VAL A 107 -0.10 -8.71 -0.81
C VAL A 107 -1.48 -8.10 -0.90
N VAL A 108 -1.54 -6.79 -0.96
CA VAL A 108 -2.80 -6.03 -1.03
C VAL A 108 -3.03 -5.41 -2.40
N GLU A 109 -1.97 -5.17 -3.16
CA GLU A 109 -2.10 -4.55 -4.47
C GLU A 109 -0.99 -4.99 -5.43
N VAL A 110 -1.37 -5.14 -6.71
CA VAL A 110 -0.48 -5.36 -7.84
C VAL A 110 -0.92 -4.45 -8.98
N ILE A 111 -0.03 -3.54 -9.39
CA ILE A 111 -0.29 -2.56 -10.45
C ILE A 111 0.73 -2.75 -11.58
N GLU A 112 0.25 -2.84 -12.81
CA GLU A 112 1.08 -2.68 -14.00
C GLU A 112 0.92 -1.26 -14.53
N VAL A 113 2.02 -0.52 -14.60
CA VAL A 113 2.08 0.82 -15.16
C VAL A 113 2.68 0.72 -16.56
N ALA A 114 1.94 1.23 -17.55
CA ALA A 114 2.42 1.32 -18.92
C ALA A 114 3.65 2.24 -19.01
N PRO A 115 4.56 2.02 -19.98
CA PRO A 115 5.72 2.88 -20.12
C PRO A 115 5.31 4.33 -20.40
N ASP A 116 5.94 5.24 -19.67
CA ASP A 116 5.77 6.67 -19.91
C ASP A 116 6.45 7.06 -21.24
N PRO A 117 5.85 7.95 -22.07
CA PRO A 117 6.49 8.40 -23.30
C PRO A 117 7.83 9.15 -23.11
N GLU A 118 8.10 9.72 -21.92
CA GLU A 118 9.31 10.49 -21.62
C GLU A 118 10.50 9.59 -21.25
N ASP A 119 10.29 8.57 -20.40
CA ASP A 119 11.36 7.67 -19.94
C ASP A 119 11.35 6.29 -20.64
N GLY A 120 10.22 5.91 -21.23
CA GLY A 120 10.02 4.62 -21.87
C GLY A 120 10.05 3.43 -20.91
N ILE A 121 9.81 3.60 -19.61
CA ILE A 121 9.97 2.57 -18.57
C ILE A 121 8.60 2.04 -18.14
N ALA A 122 8.34 0.76 -18.38
CA ALA A 122 7.19 0.06 -17.81
C ALA A 122 7.47 -0.37 -16.37
N ARG A 123 6.45 -0.33 -15.51
CA ARG A 123 6.60 -0.66 -14.09
C ARG A 123 5.63 -1.75 -13.64
N ILE A 124 6.07 -2.58 -12.71
CA ILE A 124 5.18 -3.45 -11.93
C ILE A 124 5.38 -3.11 -10.46
N ILE A 125 4.31 -2.75 -9.77
CA ILE A 125 4.35 -2.39 -8.36
C ILE A 125 3.55 -3.43 -7.58
N VAL A 126 4.17 -4.01 -6.57
CA VAL A 126 3.54 -4.95 -5.64
C VAL A 126 3.60 -4.36 -4.24
N GLU A 127 2.46 -4.15 -3.61
CA GLU A 127 2.36 -3.69 -2.22
C GLU A 127 1.84 -4.80 -1.30
N ALA A 128 2.43 -4.88 -0.12
CA ALA A 128 2.04 -5.83 0.92
C ALA A 128 1.99 -5.18 2.31
N GLU A 129 1.16 -5.75 3.18
CA GLU A 129 1.20 -5.47 4.61
C GLU A 129 2.45 -6.06 5.24
N ALA A 130 3.11 -5.26 6.07
CA ALA A 130 4.22 -5.71 6.87
C ALA A 130 4.37 -4.86 8.13
N GLN A 131 4.39 -5.52 9.29
CA GLN A 131 4.84 -4.90 10.52
C GLN A 131 6.38 -4.69 10.49
N PRO A 132 6.93 -3.79 11.32
CA PRO A 132 8.36 -3.51 11.36
C PRO A 132 9.28 -4.73 11.54
N ARG A 133 8.80 -5.79 12.20
CA ARG A 133 9.54 -7.04 12.37
C ARG A 133 9.44 -7.95 11.14
N GLU A 134 8.32 -7.90 10.44
CA GLU A 134 8.02 -8.69 9.25
C GLU A 134 8.65 -8.10 7.99
N ALA A 135 9.01 -6.82 7.98
CA ALA A 135 9.78 -6.25 6.88
C ALA A 135 11.28 -6.64 6.93
N ARG A 136 11.71 -7.42 7.92
CA ARG A 136 13.11 -7.81 8.10
C ARG A 136 13.38 -9.17 7.45
N GLY A 137 14.46 -9.25 6.69
CA GLY A 137 14.91 -10.50 6.10
C GLY A 137 15.05 -10.39 4.58
N VAL A 138 15.11 -11.56 3.95
CA VAL A 138 15.22 -11.68 2.49
C VAL A 138 14.01 -12.44 1.99
N TYR A 139 13.29 -11.83 1.06
CA TYR A 139 12.07 -12.31 0.45
C TYR A 139 12.33 -12.74 -0.99
N THR A 140 11.46 -13.62 -1.46
CA THR A 140 11.29 -13.95 -2.87
C THR A 140 9.94 -13.42 -3.30
N LEU A 141 9.95 -12.55 -4.31
CA LEU A 141 8.75 -12.10 -5.01
C LEU A 141 8.45 -13.09 -6.13
N GLU A 142 7.21 -13.55 -6.21
CA GLU A 142 6.72 -14.35 -7.34
C GLU A 142 5.51 -13.66 -7.96
N LEU A 143 5.55 -13.46 -9.28
CA LEU A 143 4.46 -12.89 -10.07
C LEU A 143 3.79 -13.98 -10.89
N GLN A 144 2.46 -13.97 -10.93
CA GLN A 144 1.64 -14.96 -11.60
C GLN A 144 0.52 -14.29 -12.42
N ASP A 145 0.07 -14.98 -13.45
CA ASP A 145 -1.17 -14.64 -14.16
C ASP A 145 -2.42 -15.04 -13.34
N ALA A 146 -3.61 -14.90 -13.95
CA ALA A 146 -4.88 -15.22 -13.29
C ALA A 146 -5.08 -16.74 -13.10
N GLU A 147 -4.43 -17.54 -13.94
CA GLU A 147 -4.45 -18.99 -13.93
C GLU A 147 -3.47 -19.57 -12.90
N GLY A 148 -2.55 -18.75 -12.38
CA GLY A 148 -1.49 -19.17 -11.46
C GLY A 148 -0.21 -19.61 -12.17
N THR A 149 -0.10 -19.37 -13.48
CA THR A 149 1.15 -19.56 -14.22
C THR A 149 2.17 -18.55 -13.71
N ARG A 150 3.32 -19.05 -13.30
CA ARG A 150 4.45 -18.25 -12.87
C ARG A 150 5.04 -17.46 -14.04
N LEU A 151 5.03 -16.14 -13.92
CA LEU A 151 5.56 -15.21 -14.92
C LEU A 151 6.99 -14.76 -14.56
N LEU A 152 7.27 -14.53 -13.28
CA LEU A 152 8.57 -14.07 -12.81
C LEU A 152 8.82 -14.51 -11.37
N VAL A 153 10.06 -14.86 -11.05
CA VAL A 153 10.53 -15.12 -9.68
C VAL A 153 11.76 -14.27 -9.41
N LEU A 154 11.65 -13.37 -8.45
CA LEU A 154 12.71 -12.47 -8.02
C LEU A 154 13.13 -12.83 -6.58
N PRO A 155 14.21 -13.61 -6.41
CA PRO A 155 14.81 -13.81 -5.10
C PRO A 155 15.57 -12.57 -4.65
N GLY A 156 15.86 -12.47 -3.35
CA GLY A 156 16.79 -11.47 -2.82
C GLY A 156 16.17 -10.11 -2.50
N VAL A 157 14.84 -10.00 -2.53
CA VAL A 157 14.11 -8.79 -2.16
C VAL A 157 14.35 -8.50 -0.68
N ARG A 158 14.85 -7.31 -0.36
CA ARG A 158 15.00 -6.82 1.01
C ARG A 158 14.26 -5.50 1.12
N PHE A 159 13.77 -5.16 2.30
CA PHE A 159 13.16 -3.86 2.56
C PHE A 159 14.08 -2.99 3.41
N PRO A 160 14.03 -1.65 3.25
CA PRO A 160 14.83 -0.73 4.06
C PRO A 160 14.74 -0.99 5.57
N SER A 161 15.90 -0.96 6.23
CA SER A 161 16.00 -0.91 7.68
C SER A 161 15.56 0.47 8.16
N VAL A 162 14.68 0.54 9.18
CA VAL A 162 14.37 1.84 9.81
C VAL A 162 15.54 2.37 10.60
#